data_AF-A0A0B1ST88-F1
#
_entry.id   AF-A0A0B1ST88-F1
#
_cell.length_a   1.000
_cell.length_b   1.000
_cell.length_c   1.000
_cell.angle_alpha   90.00
_cell.angle_beta   90.00
_cell.angle_gamma   90.00
#
_symmetry.space_group_name_H-M   'P 1'
#
loop_
_entity.id
_entity.type
_entity.pdbx_description
1 polymer ?
#
loop_
_entity_poly.entity_id
_entity_poly.type
_entity_poly.pdbx_seq_one_letter_code
_entity_poly.pdbx_strand_id
1 'polypeptide(L)'
;MVREKCKQLGIDLVIRAHQVVEFGYAFFCGRSLITVFSAARYHEELVNYAAVVKVDATLELSFVQLKPQEFEKVRRELEQKHEET
;
A
#
# COMPACT_ATOMS: atom_id res chain seq x y z
N MET A 1 0.46 -17.19 13.17
CA MET A 1 0.94 -16.46 11.96
C MET A 1 -0.22 -16.19 11.00
N VAL A 2 -0.12 -15.20 10.09
CA VAL A 2 -1.23 -14.80 9.17
C VAL A 2 -1.85 -15.99 8.45
N ARG A 3 -1.03 -16.86 7.86
CA ARG A 3 -1.49 -18.06 7.13
C ARG A 3 -2.26 -19.05 8.00
N GLU A 4 -1.85 -19.25 9.25
CA GLU A 4 -2.59 -20.10 10.19
C GLU A 4 -3.94 -19.50 10.54
N LYS A 5 -3.99 -18.17 10.68
CA LYS A 5 -5.26 -17.48 10.96
C LYS A 5 -6.20 -17.53 9.77
N CYS A 6 -5.69 -17.38 8.56
CA CYS A 6 -6.44 -17.59 7.31
C CYS A 6 -7.07 -19.00 7.27
N LYS A 7 -6.27 -20.05 7.57
CA LYS A 7 -6.77 -21.44 7.66
C LYS A 7 -7.86 -21.61 8.72
N GLN A 8 -7.66 -21.06 9.92
CA GLN A 8 -8.64 -21.15 11.02
C GLN A 8 -9.97 -20.47 10.67
N LEU A 9 -9.92 -19.37 9.92
CA LEU A 9 -11.09 -18.59 9.54
C LEU A 9 -11.72 -19.05 8.20
N GLY A 10 -11.07 -19.95 7.47
CA GLY A 10 -11.53 -20.38 6.15
C GLY A 10 -11.48 -19.28 5.09
N ILE A 11 -10.48 -18.39 5.15
CA ILE A 11 -10.28 -17.30 4.19
C ILE A 11 -8.91 -17.41 3.51
N ASP A 12 -8.78 -16.84 2.32
CA ASP A 12 -7.50 -16.85 1.57
C ASP A 12 -6.61 -15.64 1.90
N LEU A 13 -7.23 -14.52 2.25
CA LEU A 13 -6.59 -13.22 2.26
C LEU A 13 -7.18 -12.29 3.33
N VAL A 14 -6.30 -11.55 4.00
CA VAL A 14 -6.67 -10.41 4.85
C VAL A 14 -6.37 -9.12 4.10
N ILE A 15 -7.34 -8.23 3.96
CA ILE A 15 -7.15 -6.85 3.46
C ILE A 15 -7.36 -5.89 4.64
N ARG A 16 -6.38 -5.02 4.90
CA ARG A 16 -6.42 -4.05 6.01
C ARG A 16 -6.02 -2.65 5.59
N ALA A 17 -6.35 -1.66 6.42
CA ALA A 17 -5.84 -0.29 6.39
C ALA A 17 -4.88 -0.02 7.57
N HIS A 18 -4.78 1.21 8.07
CA HIS A 18 -4.00 1.62 9.26
C HIS A 18 -2.54 2.04 9.01
N GLN A 19 -1.71 1.24 8.32
CA GLN A 19 -0.33 1.63 8.01
C GLN A 19 -0.23 2.30 6.63
N VAL A 20 0.42 3.47 6.59
CA VAL A 20 0.83 4.16 5.35
C VAL A 20 1.84 3.30 4.60
N VAL A 21 1.70 3.22 3.28
CA VAL A 21 2.65 2.56 2.39
C VAL A 21 2.85 3.40 1.15
N GLU A 22 4.08 3.38 0.61
CA GLU A 22 4.55 4.29 -0.42
C GLU A 22 3.61 4.36 -1.64
N PHE A 23 3.20 3.21 -2.17
CA PHE A 23 2.37 3.13 -3.37
C PHE A 23 0.87 2.96 -3.09
N GLY A 24 0.43 3.27 -1.87
CA GLY A 24 -0.96 3.19 -1.45
C GLY A 24 -1.45 1.76 -1.20
N TYR A 25 -0.72 0.74 -1.65
CA TYR A 25 -0.91 -0.64 -1.22
C TYR A 25 0.41 -1.42 -1.16
N ALA A 26 0.43 -2.51 -0.39
CA ALA A 26 1.57 -3.43 -0.33
C ALA A 26 1.13 -4.85 0.06
N PHE A 27 1.83 -5.85 -0.46
CA PHE A 27 1.63 -7.26 -0.12
C PHE A 27 2.59 -7.72 0.97
N PHE A 28 2.08 -8.52 1.90
CA PHE A 28 2.83 -9.10 3.00
C PHE A 28 2.58 -10.61 3.10
N CYS A 29 3.44 -11.30 3.87
CA CYS A 29 3.27 -12.72 4.22
C CYS A 29 3.04 -13.64 2.99
N GLY A 30 3.78 -13.40 1.90
CA GLY A 30 3.61 -14.11 0.64
C GLY A 30 2.21 -13.91 0.05
N ARG A 31 1.75 -12.65 0.00
CA ARG A 31 0.46 -12.18 -0.54
C ARG A 31 -0.79 -12.63 0.22
N SER A 32 -0.66 -13.22 1.40
CA SER A 32 -1.81 -13.57 2.28
C SER A 32 -2.32 -12.39 3.13
N LEU A 33 -1.64 -11.24 3.06
CA LEU A 33 -2.04 -10.00 3.70
C LEU A 33 -1.80 -8.85 2.73
N ILE A 34 -2.82 -8.01 2.52
CA ILE A 34 -2.73 -6.77 1.76
C ILE A 34 -2.98 -5.60 2.68
N THR A 35 -2.11 -4.63 2.56
CA THR A 35 -2.22 -3.32 3.13
C THR A 35 -2.71 -2.37 2.06
N VAL A 36 -3.78 -1.62 2.36
CA VAL A 36 -4.31 -0.54 1.51
C VAL A 36 -4.33 0.74 2.31
N PHE A 37 -4.03 1.87 1.68
CA PHE A 37 -4.07 3.19 2.28
C PHE A 37 -4.62 4.18 1.26
N SER A 38 -5.65 4.94 1.63
CA SER A 38 -6.47 5.69 0.66
C SER A 38 -6.35 7.22 0.78
N ALA A 39 -5.42 7.72 1.59
CA ALA A 39 -5.06 9.14 1.63
C ALA A 39 -3.69 9.33 0.95
N ALA A 40 -3.68 10.04 -0.18
CA ALA A 40 -2.45 10.40 -0.88
C ALA A 40 -1.81 11.60 -0.18
N ARG A 41 -0.48 11.71 -0.19
CA ARG A 41 0.26 12.79 0.48
C ARG A 41 -0.16 12.95 1.96
N TYR A 42 -0.24 11.83 2.68
CA TYR A 42 -0.70 11.82 4.08
C TYR A 42 0.34 12.41 5.03
N HIS A 43 1.61 12.18 4.76
CA HIS A 43 2.70 12.77 5.53
C HIS A 43 3.42 13.81 4.68
N GLU A 44 3.69 14.99 5.24
CA GLU A 44 4.27 16.10 4.48
C GLU A 44 5.69 15.77 3.98
N GLU A 45 6.45 15.00 4.77
CA GLU A 45 7.83 14.61 4.44
C GLU A 45 7.91 13.34 3.57
N LEU A 46 6.87 12.51 3.57
CA LEU A 46 6.83 11.24 2.84
C LEU A 46 5.66 11.24 1.87
N VAL A 47 5.95 11.51 0.60
CA VAL A 47 4.94 11.55 -0.44
C VAL A 47 4.48 10.14 -0.81
N ASN A 48 3.30 9.73 -0.32
CA ASN A 48 2.72 8.43 -0.64
C ASN A 48 1.54 8.55 -1.63
N TYR A 49 1.30 7.48 -2.40
CA TYR A 49 0.09 7.32 -3.19
C TYR A 49 -1.08 6.93 -2.28
N ALA A 50 -2.30 7.17 -2.76
CA ALA A 50 -3.46 6.43 -2.29
C ALA A 50 -3.75 5.25 -3.20
N ALA A 51 -4.41 4.22 -2.67
CA ALA A 51 -4.96 3.14 -3.47
C ALA A 51 -6.38 2.74 -3.03
N VAL A 52 -7.10 2.13 -3.97
CA VAL A 52 -8.37 1.44 -3.79
C VAL A 52 -8.21 0.03 -4.34
N VAL A 53 -8.64 -0.96 -3.57
CA VAL A 53 -8.73 -2.35 -4.04
C VAL A 53 -10.10 -2.58 -4.63
N LYS A 54 -10.13 -3.08 -5.86
CA LYS A 54 -11.32 -3.58 -6.53
C LYS A 54 -11.31 -5.09 -6.44
N VAL A 55 -12.40 -5.65 -5.94
CA VAL A 55 -12.66 -7.09 -5.90
C VAL A 55 -13.85 -7.34 -6.81
N ASP A 56 -13.68 -8.17 -7.83
CA ASP A 56 -14.79 -8.52 -8.72
C ASP A 56 -15.56 -9.76 -8.26
N ALA A 57 -16.57 -10.16 -9.03
CA ALA A 57 -17.42 -11.30 -8.72
C ALA A 57 -16.67 -12.65 -8.76
N THR A 58 -15.54 -12.72 -9.44
CA THR A 58 -14.65 -13.89 -9.48
C THR A 58 -13.56 -13.85 -8.40
N LEU A 59 -13.62 -12.86 -7.51
CA LEU A 59 -12.62 -12.57 -6.46
C LEU A 59 -11.23 -12.21 -7.03
N GLU A 60 -11.17 -11.78 -8.29
CA GLU A 60 -9.93 -11.21 -8.83
C GLU A 60 -9.73 -9.81 -8.27
N LEU A 61 -8.47 -9.52 -7.95
CA LEU A 61 -8.06 -8.26 -7.35
C LEU A 61 -7.42 -7.36 -8.40
N SER A 62 -7.90 -6.13 -8.49
CA SER A 62 -7.21 -5.04 -9.18
C SER A 62 -7.07 -3.82 -8.28
N PHE A 63 -6.15 -2.92 -8.62
CA PHE A 63 -5.82 -1.75 -7.81
C PHE A 63 -5.98 -0.49 -8.65
N VAL A 64 -6.64 0.50 -8.08
CA VAL A 64 -6.58 1.89 -8.60
C VAL A 64 -5.64 2.66 -7.69
N GLN A 65 -4.64 3.29 -8.28
CA GLN A 65 -3.68 4.12 -7.57
C GLN A 65 -3.89 5.59 -7.92
N LEU A 66 -3.77 6.45 -6.92
CA LEU A 66 -3.84 7.90 -7.03
C LEU A 66 -2.48 8.46 -6.65
N LYS A 67 -1.75 8.93 -7.66
CA LYS A 67 -0.41 9.51 -7.54
C LYS A 67 -0.50 11.02 -7.27
N PRO A 68 0.08 11.54 -6.18
CA PRO A 68 0.27 12.98 -6.00
C PRO A 68 1.09 13.58 -7.15
N GLN A 69 0.73 14.78 -7.60
CA GLN A 69 1.42 15.45 -8.71
C GLN A 69 2.91 15.69 -8.41
N GLU A 70 3.21 15.97 -7.14
CA GLU A 70 4.54 16.27 -6.63
C GLU A 70 5.39 15.03 -6.30
N PHE A 71 4.87 13.81 -6.47
CA PHE A 71 5.53 12.58 -6.02
C PHE A 71 6.99 12.46 -6.51
N GLU A 72 7.22 12.64 -7.82
CA GLU A 72 8.57 12.54 -8.41
C GLU A 72 9.52 13.62 -7.90
N LYS A 73 9.00 14.84 -7.71
CA LYS A 73 9.81 15.97 -7.25
C LYS A 73 10.28 15.73 -5.82
N VAL A 74 9.36 15.41 -4.91
CA VAL A 74 9.67 15.20 -3.49
C VAL A 74 10.56 13.97 -3.31
N ARG A 75 10.35 12.88 -4.06
CA ARG A 75 11.22 11.70 -4.00
C ARG A 75 12.67 12.02 -4.35
N ARG A 76 12.91 12.77 -5.44
CA ARG A 76 14.27 13.20 -5.83
C ARG A 76 14.94 14.07 -4.77
N GLU A 77 14.19 15.01 -4.19
CA GLU A 77 14.70 15.89 -3.13
C GLU A 77 15.08 15.10 -1.86
N LEU A 78 14.34 14.03 -1.53
CA LEU A 78 14.67 13.14 -0.41
C LEU A 78 15.91 12.28 -0.68
N GLU A 79 16.06 11.76 -1.90
CA GLU A 79 17.23 10.96 -2.29
C GLU A 79 18.53 11.79 -2.23
N GLN A 80 18.50 13.01 -2.75
CA GLN A 80 19.64 13.93 -2.71
C GLN A 80 20.07 14.26 -1.28
N LYS A 81 19.11 14.51 -0.37
CA LYS A 81 19.42 14.75 1.05
C LYS A 81 20.07 13.55 1.72
N HIS A 82 19.65 12.33 1.41
CA HIS A 82 20.27 11.12 1.97
C HIS A 82 21.69 10.89 1.46
N GLU A 83 22.04 11.32 0.25
CA GLU A 83 23.39 11.21 -0.29
C GLU A 83 24.37 12.23 0.34
N GLU A 84 23.85 13.33 0.89
CA GLU A 84 24.63 14.40 1.51
C GLU A 84 24.91 14.21 3.02
N THR A 85 24.35 13.16 3.65
CA THR A 85 24.48 12.89 5.10
C THR A 85 25.27 11.62 5.37
#